data_AF-A0A3S2XTS9-F1
#
_entry.id   AF-A0A3S2XTS9-F1
#
_cell.length_a   1.000
_cell.length_b   1.000
_cell.length_c   1.000
_cell.angle_alpha   90.00
_cell.angle_beta   90.00
_cell.angle_gamma   90.00
#
_symmetry.space_group_name_H-M   'P 1'
#
loop_
_entity.id
_entity.type
_entity.pdbx_description
1 polymer ?
#
loop_
_entity_poly.entity_id
_entity_poly.type
_entity_poly.pdbx_seq_one_letter_code
_entity_poly.pdbx_strand_id
1 'polypeptide(L)'
;MRPFDASRVHAEARRINPHLGRYRKSALDGILKLIGTHARTTLSPEMSDRLQEMIYTLPHASMVKYASALEPLKAGGFFICGRPDKPTMNFVRFDEGLYSYVGKTHDGQDKLVLLEPGSLHHVFDLKWKSSTGDMTDLADVWTREHVKFRTSQRNPPFNDVMPPDLEFRWGETRGASHGYGRDDHSIKPPQLVARYPYVEGSNVAEQWYQFSPDGQTWTNIPGAAYLIHKEIRRSKGTWVFRFRKTNWAPHNTLGYEFAAEYPMGPPLAYQPKPGQQWMRTNGTEKQIPDYGRLISRK
;
A
#
# COMPACT_ATOMS: atom_id res chain seq x y z
N MET A 1 -17.39 -18.50 6.87
CA MET A 1 -16.57 -19.72 6.71
C MET A 1 -17.45 -20.93 6.59
N ARG A 2 -17.02 -21.92 5.81
CA ARG A 2 -17.73 -23.20 5.68
C ARG A 2 -17.19 -24.19 6.73
N PRO A 3 -18.03 -25.11 7.25
CA PRO A 3 -17.53 -26.22 8.06
C PRO A 3 -16.46 -27.01 7.29
N PHE A 4 -15.45 -27.51 7.98
CA PHE A 4 -14.46 -28.43 7.43
C PHE A 4 -14.24 -29.63 8.35
N ASP A 5 -13.79 -30.74 7.79
CA ASP A 5 -13.54 -31.98 8.54
C ASP A 5 -12.13 -32.01 9.10
N ALA A 6 -11.96 -31.55 10.35
CA ALA A 6 -10.69 -31.59 11.06
C ALA A 6 -10.19 -33.03 11.29
N SER A 7 -11.08 -34.01 11.41
CA SER A 7 -10.71 -35.41 11.61
C SER A 7 -10.03 -35.97 10.35
N ARG A 8 -10.51 -35.58 9.17
CA ARG A 8 -9.88 -35.90 7.88
C ARG A 8 -8.48 -35.30 7.74
N VAL A 9 -8.26 -34.06 8.18
CA VAL A 9 -6.93 -33.42 8.19
C VAL A 9 -5.95 -34.24 9.04
N HIS A 10 -6.36 -34.63 10.25
CA HIS A 10 -5.53 -35.47 11.14
C HIS A 10 -5.23 -36.85 10.57
N ALA A 11 -6.26 -37.53 10.06
CA ALA A 11 -6.11 -38.87 9.50
C ALA A 11 -5.14 -38.87 8.31
N GLU A 12 -5.30 -37.90 7.41
CA GLU A 12 -4.45 -37.79 6.22
C GLU A 12 -3.01 -37.38 6.57
N ALA A 13 -2.83 -36.46 7.52
CA ALA A 13 -1.49 -36.08 7.99
C ALA A 13 -0.75 -37.27 8.62
N ARG A 14 -1.45 -38.12 9.40
CA ARG A 14 -0.88 -39.36 9.97
C ARG A 14 -0.63 -40.43 8.92
N ARG A 15 -1.44 -40.51 7.87
CA ARG A 15 -1.20 -41.41 6.72
C ARG A 15 0.10 -41.06 6.01
N ILE A 16 0.35 -39.76 5.79
CA ILE A 16 1.58 -39.24 5.16
C ILE A 16 2.79 -39.41 6.09
N ASN A 17 2.60 -39.22 7.40
CA ASN A 17 3.65 -39.37 8.40
C ASN A 17 3.12 -40.12 9.64
N PRO A 18 3.27 -41.46 9.70
CA PRO A 18 2.78 -42.27 10.81
C PRO A 18 3.42 -41.93 12.17
N HIS A 19 4.57 -41.26 12.15
CA HIS A 19 5.33 -40.84 13.33
C HIS A 19 5.07 -39.39 13.74
N LEU A 20 4.10 -38.72 13.12
CA LEU A 20 3.71 -37.35 13.44
C LEU A 20 3.39 -37.21 14.93
N GLY A 21 4.05 -36.25 15.60
CA GLY A 21 3.92 -36.01 17.04
C GLY A 21 4.74 -36.93 17.96
N ARG A 22 5.53 -37.89 17.44
CA ARG A 22 6.32 -38.82 18.28
C ARG A 22 7.81 -38.48 18.45
N TYR A 23 8.49 -37.97 17.41
CA TYR A 23 9.96 -37.87 17.43
C TYR A 23 10.55 -36.49 17.08
N ARG A 24 9.81 -35.61 16.40
CA ARG A 24 10.18 -34.19 16.16
C ARG A 24 8.92 -33.34 16.03
N LYS A 25 8.99 -32.07 16.46
CA LYS A 25 7.93 -31.07 16.21
C LYS A 25 7.82 -30.86 14.70
N SER A 26 6.72 -31.33 14.10
CA SER A 26 6.39 -31.02 12.71
C SER A 26 5.90 -29.57 12.61
N ALA A 27 6.17 -28.90 11.49
CA ALA A 27 5.60 -27.58 11.22
C ALA A 27 4.05 -27.61 11.19
N LEU A 28 3.46 -28.77 10.90
CA LEU A 28 2.01 -28.99 10.90
C LEU A 28 1.42 -29.21 12.31
N ASP A 29 2.24 -29.52 13.33
CA ASP A 29 1.74 -29.91 14.66
C ASP A 29 0.89 -28.83 15.31
N GLY A 30 1.24 -27.56 15.10
CA GLY A 30 0.45 -26.44 15.61
C GLY A 30 -0.95 -26.39 15.01
N ILE A 31 -1.04 -26.56 13.68
CA ILE A 31 -2.32 -26.58 12.95
C ILE A 31 -3.17 -27.75 13.47
N LEU A 32 -2.57 -28.93 13.57
CA LEU A 32 -3.26 -30.13 14.05
C LEU A 32 -3.74 -30.00 15.49
N LYS A 33 -2.94 -29.40 16.39
CA LYS A 33 -3.37 -29.13 17.76
C LYS A 33 -4.54 -28.17 17.80
N LEU A 34 -4.50 -27.09 17.02
CA LEU A 34 -5.55 -26.07 16.98
C LEU A 34 -6.88 -26.63 16.47
N ILE A 35 -6.87 -27.47 15.43
CA ILE A 35 -8.11 -28.04 14.88
C ILE A 35 -8.55 -29.31 15.62
N GLY A 36 -7.61 -30.02 16.25
CA GLY A 36 -7.86 -31.27 16.97
C GLY A 36 -8.72 -31.07 18.22
N THR A 37 -8.74 -29.87 18.79
CA THR A 37 -9.64 -29.50 19.88
C THR A 37 -11.08 -29.24 19.42
N HIS A 38 -11.36 -29.24 18.10
CA HIS A 38 -12.64 -28.83 17.50
C HIS A 38 -13.10 -29.76 16.37
N ALA A 39 -12.97 -31.08 16.58
CA ALA A 39 -13.11 -32.12 15.56
C ALA A 39 -14.36 -32.06 14.65
N ARG A 40 -15.43 -31.31 15.00
CA ARG A 40 -16.69 -31.17 14.23
C ARG A 40 -17.42 -29.82 14.34
N THR A 41 -16.75 -28.71 14.61
CA THR A 41 -17.43 -27.40 14.76
C THR A 41 -16.82 -26.31 13.88
N THR A 42 -17.64 -25.35 13.45
CA THR A 42 -17.16 -24.08 12.88
C THR A 42 -16.21 -23.42 13.88
N LEU A 43 -15.02 -23.04 13.43
CA LEU A 43 -14.07 -22.30 14.26
C LEU A 43 -14.63 -20.89 14.57
N SER A 44 -14.33 -20.37 15.77
CA SER A 44 -14.58 -18.97 16.06
C SER A 44 -13.75 -18.08 15.13
N PRO A 45 -14.15 -16.82 14.87
CA PRO A 45 -13.38 -15.92 14.01
C PRO A 45 -11.90 -15.82 14.41
N GLU A 46 -11.65 -15.63 15.70
CA GLU A 46 -10.30 -15.50 16.27
C GLU A 46 -9.44 -16.75 16.07
N MET A 47 -10.04 -17.93 16.16
CA MET A 47 -9.35 -19.19 15.91
C MET A 47 -9.06 -19.40 14.43
N SER A 48 -9.97 -18.96 13.55
CA SER A 48 -9.76 -19.01 12.12
C SER A 48 -8.65 -18.08 11.67
N ASP A 49 -8.61 -16.86 12.21
CA ASP A 49 -7.52 -15.91 11.94
C ASP A 49 -6.18 -16.52 12.37
N ARG A 50 -6.15 -17.11 13.57
CA ARG A 50 -4.97 -17.83 14.05
C ARG A 50 -4.59 -19.01 13.16
N LEU A 51 -5.56 -19.81 12.70
CA LEU A 51 -5.29 -20.93 11.80
C LEU A 51 -4.73 -20.44 10.46
N GLN A 52 -5.31 -19.39 9.89
CA GLN A 52 -4.86 -18.80 8.64
C GLN A 52 -3.43 -18.23 8.76
N GLU A 53 -3.10 -17.57 9.87
CA GLU A 53 -1.73 -17.12 10.16
C GLU A 53 -0.72 -18.26 10.27
N MET A 54 -1.13 -19.41 10.84
CA MET A 54 -0.28 -20.60 10.89
C MET A 54 -0.09 -21.23 9.51
N ILE A 55 -1.09 -21.17 8.63
CA ILE A 55 -0.96 -21.62 7.24
C ILE A 55 0.00 -20.71 6.47
N TYR A 56 -0.13 -19.38 6.59
CA TYR A 56 0.75 -18.44 5.90
C TYR A 56 2.24 -18.63 6.24
N THR A 57 2.56 -19.15 7.42
CA THR A 57 3.94 -19.36 7.89
C THR A 57 4.41 -20.81 7.74
N LEU A 58 3.60 -21.69 7.16
CA LEU A 58 3.96 -23.08 6.93
C LEU A 58 5.06 -23.14 5.85
N PRO A 59 6.23 -23.75 6.09
CA PRO A 59 7.29 -23.82 5.09
C PRO A 59 6.81 -24.52 3.82
N HIS A 60 7.28 -24.07 2.64
CA HIS A 60 6.86 -24.60 1.33
C HIS A 60 6.95 -26.14 1.26
N ALA A 61 8.08 -26.71 1.71
CA ALA A 61 8.28 -28.16 1.74
C ALA A 61 7.21 -28.90 2.58
N SER A 62 6.67 -28.26 3.62
CA SER A 62 5.57 -28.82 4.41
C SER A 62 4.22 -28.68 3.72
N MET A 63 3.97 -27.57 3.03
CA MET A 63 2.76 -27.40 2.21
C MET A 63 2.69 -28.46 1.11
N VAL A 64 3.78 -28.69 0.39
CA VAL A 64 3.87 -29.72 -0.65
C VAL A 64 3.71 -31.12 -0.04
N LYS A 65 4.47 -31.43 1.02
CA LYS A 65 4.42 -32.75 1.67
C LYS A 65 3.02 -33.11 2.18
N TYR A 66 2.29 -32.14 2.73
CA TYR A 66 0.99 -32.35 3.35
C TYR A 66 -0.18 -31.80 2.52
N ALA A 67 0.00 -31.60 1.21
CA ALA A 67 -1.01 -30.99 0.34
C ALA A 67 -2.39 -31.65 0.47
N SER A 68 -2.47 -32.99 0.41
CA SER A 68 -3.73 -33.72 0.54
C SER A 68 -4.36 -33.59 1.95
N ALA A 69 -3.55 -33.41 2.99
CA ALA A 69 -4.04 -33.16 4.35
C ALA A 69 -4.58 -31.73 4.52
N LEU A 70 -4.11 -30.76 3.72
CA LEU A 70 -4.55 -29.37 3.76
C LEU A 70 -5.81 -29.10 2.93
N GLU A 71 -6.14 -29.96 1.96
CA GLU A 71 -7.35 -29.82 1.11
C GLU A 71 -8.66 -29.64 1.90
N PRO A 72 -8.94 -30.36 3.01
CA PRO A 72 -10.14 -30.10 3.80
C PRO A 72 -10.19 -28.68 4.37
N LEU A 73 -9.05 -28.07 4.71
CA LEU A 73 -9.00 -26.68 5.18
C LEU A 73 -9.36 -25.72 4.03
N LYS A 74 -8.88 -25.99 2.81
CA LYS A 74 -9.26 -25.22 1.62
C LYS A 74 -10.78 -25.25 1.39
N ALA A 75 -11.43 -26.41 1.56
CA ALA A 75 -12.89 -26.52 1.48
C ALA A 75 -13.62 -25.72 2.57
N GLY A 76 -13.00 -25.54 3.75
CA GLY A 76 -13.46 -24.66 4.83
C GLY A 76 -13.37 -23.16 4.51
N GLY A 77 -12.66 -22.79 3.44
CA GLY A 77 -12.41 -21.41 3.02
C GLY A 77 -11.07 -20.85 3.47
N PHE A 78 -10.13 -21.70 3.92
CA PHE A 78 -8.75 -21.27 4.20
C PHE A 78 -7.91 -21.19 2.93
N PHE A 79 -7.00 -20.22 2.89
CA PHE A 79 -6.06 -20.06 1.77
C PHE A 79 -4.78 -20.83 2.06
N ILE A 80 -4.48 -21.82 1.23
CA ILE A 80 -3.25 -22.62 1.32
C ILE A 80 -2.19 -21.95 0.46
N CYS A 81 -1.64 -20.85 0.98
CA CYS A 81 -0.63 -20.02 0.31
C CYS A 81 0.31 -19.39 1.34
N GLY A 82 1.37 -18.74 0.85
CA GLY A 82 2.19 -17.85 1.66
C GLY A 82 1.60 -16.44 1.77
N ARG A 83 2.32 -15.56 2.45
CA ARG A 83 2.12 -14.11 2.36
C ARG A 83 3.44 -13.40 2.02
N PRO A 84 3.37 -12.19 1.43
CA PRO A 84 4.51 -11.29 1.41
C PRO A 84 5.01 -11.04 2.84
N ASP A 85 6.33 -11.10 3.01
CA ASP A 85 7.01 -10.92 4.30
C ASP A 85 8.39 -10.31 4.09
N LYS A 86 8.98 -9.79 5.17
CA LYS A 86 10.30 -9.15 5.20
C LYS A 86 10.46 -8.07 4.11
N PRO A 87 9.57 -7.06 4.11
CA PRO A 87 9.62 -5.99 3.14
C PRO A 87 10.91 -5.19 3.28
N THR A 88 11.46 -4.74 2.15
CA THR A 88 12.58 -3.79 2.09
C THR A 88 12.23 -2.66 1.15
N MET A 89 12.49 -1.42 1.59
CA MET A 89 12.24 -0.20 0.82
C MET A 89 13.55 0.47 0.45
N ASN A 90 13.72 0.84 -0.82
CA ASN A 90 14.90 1.56 -1.29
C ASN A 90 14.49 2.72 -2.19
N PHE A 91 15.08 3.89 -1.97
CA PHE A 91 14.99 4.99 -2.94
C PHE A 91 15.78 4.60 -4.20
N VAL A 92 15.17 4.77 -5.36
CA VAL A 92 15.77 4.41 -6.64
C VAL A 92 16.25 5.66 -7.36
N ARG A 93 15.35 6.64 -7.53
CA ARG A 93 15.62 7.85 -8.28
C ARG A 93 14.61 8.95 -8.03
N PHE A 94 15.01 10.15 -8.40
CA PHE A 94 14.17 11.33 -8.52
C PHE A 94 14.05 11.70 -9.99
N ASP A 95 12.82 11.93 -10.46
CA ASP A 95 12.55 12.36 -11.83
C ASP A 95 11.62 13.59 -11.83
N GLU A 96 11.69 14.41 -12.88
CA GLU A 96 10.67 15.40 -13.19
C GLU A 96 9.85 14.90 -14.38
N GLY A 97 8.56 14.65 -14.16
CA GLY A 97 7.69 14.02 -15.14
C GLY A 97 6.58 14.95 -15.60
N LEU A 98 6.29 14.95 -16.92
CA LEU A 98 5.05 15.55 -17.42
C LEU A 98 3.87 14.77 -16.83
N TYR A 99 3.06 15.47 -16.04
CA TYR A 99 1.91 14.85 -15.40
C TYR A 99 0.67 15.69 -15.65
N SER A 100 -0.44 15.00 -15.87
CA SER A 100 -1.73 15.62 -16.07
C SER A 100 -2.69 15.44 -14.90
N TYR A 101 -3.63 16.37 -14.73
CA TYR A 101 -4.80 16.14 -13.90
C TYR A 101 -6.07 16.43 -14.69
N VAL A 102 -7.19 15.86 -14.25
CA VAL A 102 -8.51 16.19 -14.80
C VAL A 102 -8.93 17.52 -14.19
N GLY A 103 -8.78 18.59 -14.97
CA GLY A 103 -9.38 19.90 -14.72
C GLY A 103 -10.73 20.03 -15.42
N LYS A 104 -11.31 21.24 -15.44
CA LYS A 104 -12.63 21.48 -16.04
C LYS A 104 -12.60 22.70 -16.97
N THR A 105 -13.25 22.64 -18.13
CA THR A 105 -13.39 23.80 -19.02
C THR A 105 -14.24 24.89 -18.36
N HIS A 106 -14.29 26.09 -18.97
CA HIS A 106 -15.18 27.16 -18.50
C HIS A 106 -16.67 26.75 -18.50
N ASP A 107 -17.03 25.75 -19.30
CA ASP A 107 -18.37 25.15 -19.38
C ASP A 107 -18.54 23.90 -18.49
N GLY A 108 -17.57 23.59 -17.63
CA GLY A 108 -17.66 22.49 -16.66
C GLY A 108 -17.42 21.08 -17.21
N GLN A 109 -16.90 20.93 -18.43
CA GLN A 109 -16.51 19.63 -18.99
C GLN A 109 -15.13 19.21 -18.50
N ASP A 110 -14.92 17.91 -18.25
CA ASP A 110 -13.61 17.38 -17.87
C ASP A 110 -12.57 17.57 -18.99
N LYS A 111 -11.37 18.02 -18.63
CA LYS A 111 -10.25 18.22 -19.56
C LYS A 111 -8.93 17.89 -18.90
N LEU A 112 -8.05 17.26 -19.67
CA LEU A 112 -6.72 16.92 -19.22
C LEU A 112 -5.83 18.18 -19.22
N VAL A 113 -5.28 18.54 -18.07
CA VAL A 113 -4.36 19.68 -17.90
C VAL A 113 -2.97 19.13 -17.60
N LEU A 114 -2.00 19.37 -18.49
CA LEU A 114 -0.59 19.04 -18.27
C LEU A 114 0.09 20.16 -17.49
N LEU A 115 0.96 19.80 -16.56
CA LEU A 115 1.71 20.75 -15.74
C LEU A 115 3.11 21.02 -16.33
N GLU A 116 3.54 22.29 -16.31
CA GLU A 116 4.92 22.69 -16.64
C GLU A 116 5.39 23.80 -15.66
N PRO A 117 6.43 23.57 -14.84
CA PRO A 117 7.17 22.31 -14.71
C PRO A 117 6.25 21.17 -14.25
N GLY A 118 6.67 19.95 -14.56
CA GLY A 118 5.90 18.73 -14.31
C GLY A 118 5.71 18.42 -12.82
N SER A 119 5.39 17.17 -12.52
CA SER A 119 5.42 16.67 -11.15
C SER A 119 6.83 16.24 -10.76
N LEU A 120 7.15 16.42 -9.49
CA LEU A 120 8.36 15.95 -8.83
C LEU A 120 8.10 14.50 -8.38
N HIS A 121 8.86 13.54 -8.91
CA HIS A 121 8.66 12.11 -8.65
C HIS A 121 9.77 11.57 -7.77
N HIS A 122 9.38 10.86 -6.72
CA HIS A 122 10.26 10.00 -5.96
C HIS A 122 9.87 8.56 -6.21
N VAL A 123 10.78 7.79 -6.81
CA VAL A 123 10.54 6.40 -7.13
C VAL A 123 11.27 5.54 -6.11
N PHE A 124 10.53 4.63 -5.50
CA PHE A 124 11.04 3.65 -4.56
C PHE A 124 10.74 2.24 -5.05
N ASP A 125 11.66 1.34 -4.72
CA ASP A 125 11.49 -0.10 -4.88
C ASP A 125 11.09 -0.71 -3.54
N LEU A 126 9.88 -1.24 -3.48
CA LEU A 126 9.48 -2.16 -2.42
C LEU A 126 9.71 -3.59 -2.90
N LYS A 127 10.50 -4.35 -2.15
CA LYS A 127 10.68 -5.78 -2.36
C LYS A 127 10.20 -6.58 -1.15
N TRP A 128 9.78 -7.81 -1.36
CA TRP A 128 9.40 -8.75 -0.30
C TRP A 128 9.80 -10.17 -0.65
N LYS A 129 9.73 -11.05 0.35
CA LYS A 129 9.90 -12.49 0.22
C LYS A 129 8.58 -13.19 0.52
N SER A 130 8.50 -14.48 0.23
CA SER A 130 7.43 -15.32 0.76
C SER A 130 7.75 -15.75 2.19
N SER A 131 6.74 -15.71 3.06
CA SER A 131 6.80 -16.25 4.42
C SER A 131 7.06 -17.77 4.47
N THR A 132 6.77 -18.50 3.39
CA THR A 132 6.99 -19.96 3.29
C THR A 132 8.40 -20.32 2.85
N GLY A 133 9.17 -19.33 2.38
CA GLY A 133 10.49 -19.50 1.76
C GLY A 133 10.46 -19.69 0.23
N ASP A 134 9.28 -19.85 -0.38
CA ASP A 134 9.14 -20.03 -1.83
C ASP A 134 8.14 -19.02 -2.43
N MET A 135 8.56 -18.30 -3.48
CA MET A 135 7.75 -17.26 -4.12
C MET A 135 6.57 -17.82 -4.92
N THR A 136 6.60 -19.09 -5.31
CA THR A 136 5.49 -19.74 -6.03
C THR A 136 4.23 -19.84 -5.17
N ASP A 137 4.38 -19.91 -3.85
CA ASP A 137 3.25 -19.91 -2.90
C ASP A 137 2.52 -18.56 -2.85
N LEU A 138 3.01 -17.54 -3.55
CA LEU A 138 2.38 -16.22 -3.70
C LEU A 138 1.74 -16.01 -5.08
N ALA A 139 1.70 -17.03 -5.93
CA ALA A 139 1.24 -16.91 -7.32
C ALA A 139 -0.20 -16.39 -7.43
N ASP A 140 -1.08 -16.74 -6.50
CA ASP A 140 -2.48 -16.27 -6.50
C ASP A 140 -2.73 -15.13 -5.49
N VAL A 141 -1.69 -14.65 -4.82
CA VAL A 141 -1.81 -13.60 -3.80
C VAL A 141 -1.72 -12.22 -4.46
N TRP A 142 -2.71 -11.39 -4.24
CA TRP A 142 -2.76 -10.00 -4.72
C TRP A 142 -2.00 -9.09 -3.77
N THR A 143 -1.47 -7.98 -4.28
CA THR A 143 -0.88 -6.91 -3.45
C THR A 143 -1.39 -5.53 -3.86
N ARG A 144 -1.45 -4.61 -2.89
CA ARG A 144 -1.81 -3.20 -3.14
C ARG A 144 -1.11 -2.25 -2.18
N GLU A 145 -1.00 -1.01 -2.62
CA GLU A 145 -0.78 0.17 -1.81
C GLU A 145 -2.14 0.74 -1.38
N HIS A 146 -2.24 1.14 -0.13
CA HIS A 146 -3.36 1.89 0.39
C HIS A 146 -2.84 3.10 1.15
N VAL A 147 -3.15 4.30 0.66
CA VAL A 147 -2.71 5.58 1.23
C VAL A 147 -3.92 6.34 1.75
N LYS A 148 -3.89 6.69 3.04
CA LYS A 148 -4.97 7.41 3.71
C LYS A 148 -4.44 8.61 4.48
N PHE A 149 -4.97 9.80 4.23
CA PHE A 149 -4.61 10.98 4.98
C PHE A 149 -5.30 11.03 6.34
N ARG A 150 -4.56 11.42 7.39
CA ARG A 150 -5.10 11.58 8.75
C ARG A 150 -6.06 12.75 8.90
N THR A 151 -5.88 13.75 8.06
CA THR A 151 -6.73 14.94 8.00
C THR A 151 -7.00 15.25 6.53
N SER A 152 -8.03 16.05 6.25
CA SER A 152 -8.29 16.44 4.87
C SER A 152 -7.03 17.06 4.25
N GLN A 153 -6.67 16.56 3.07
CA GLN A 153 -5.68 17.13 2.16
C GLN A 153 -6.00 18.58 1.76
N ARG A 154 -7.24 19.02 2.00
CA ARG A 154 -7.72 20.39 1.85
C ARG A 154 -7.62 21.22 3.12
N ASN A 155 -6.98 20.74 4.17
CA ASN A 155 -6.74 21.60 5.33
C ASN A 155 -5.57 22.56 5.02
N PRO A 156 -5.60 23.79 5.55
CA PRO A 156 -4.40 24.63 5.56
C PRO A 156 -3.20 23.82 6.06
N PRO A 157 -2.01 23.97 5.45
CA PRO A 157 -1.63 25.00 4.47
C PRO A 157 -1.83 24.59 2.99
N PHE A 158 -2.52 23.48 2.68
CA PHE A 158 -2.56 22.90 1.33
C PHE A 158 -3.84 23.20 0.54
N ASN A 159 -3.74 23.27 -0.78
CA ASN A 159 -4.88 23.38 -1.70
C ASN A 159 -5.47 22.00 -2.06
N ASP A 160 -6.65 22.00 -2.69
CA ASP A 160 -7.31 20.78 -3.21
C ASP A 160 -6.54 20.08 -4.35
N VAL A 161 -5.46 20.69 -4.84
CA VAL A 161 -4.53 20.06 -5.79
C VAL A 161 -3.71 18.95 -5.13
N MET A 162 -3.65 18.92 -3.80
CA MET A 162 -3.07 17.81 -3.05
C MET A 162 -3.90 16.53 -3.32
N PRO A 163 -3.26 15.40 -3.66
CA PRO A 163 -3.99 14.18 -3.97
C PRO A 163 -4.83 13.70 -2.77
N PRO A 164 -6.03 13.13 -3.01
CA PRO A 164 -6.85 12.51 -1.99
C PRO A 164 -6.23 11.19 -1.50
N ASP A 165 -6.98 10.44 -0.68
CA ASP A 165 -6.68 9.03 -0.43
C ASP A 165 -6.58 8.24 -1.75
N LEU A 166 -5.65 7.29 -1.79
CA LEU A 166 -5.30 6.56 -3.02
C LEU A 166 -5.17 5.05 -2.75
N GLU A 167 -5.52 4.26 -3.75
CA GLU A 167 -5.28 2.82 -3.79
C GLU A 167 -4.61 2.45 -5.11
N PHE A 168 -3.51 1.70 -5.04
CA PHE A 168 -2.76 1.22 -6.20
C PHE A 168 -2.63 -0.29 -6.13
N ARG A 169 -3.17 -1.01 -7.10
CA ARG A 169 -3.03 -2.47 -7.17
C ARG A 169 -1.79 -2.82 -8.00
N TRP A 170 -0.97 -3.74 -7.51
CA TRP A 170 0.20 -4.21 -8.25
C TRP A 170 -0.02 -5.59 -8.84
N GLY A 171 0.48 -5.76 -10.06
CA GLY A 171 0.36 -6.97 -10.88
C GLY A 171 -0.82 -6.88 -11.85
N GLU A 172 -0.53 -6.90 -13.15
CA GLU A 172 -1.54 -7.15 -14.21
C GLU A 172 -2.03 -8.61 -14.15
N THR A 173 -1.20 -9.49 -13.59
CA THR A 173 -1.49 -10.87 -13.27
C THR A 173 -1.43 -11.06 -11.76
N ARG A 174 -2.44 -11.74 -11.22
CA ARG A 174 -2.48 -12.31 -9.87
C ARG A 174 -1.07 -12.82 -9.54
N GLY A 175 -0.43 -12.29 -8.50
CA GLY A 175 0.91 -12.76 -8.16
C GLY A 175 1.80 -11.74 -7.46
N ALA A 176 1.80 -11.80 -6.14
CA ALA A 176 2.87 -11.27 -5.31
C ALA A 176 4.18 -12.08 -5.45
N SER A 177 4.17 -13.14 -6.27
CA SER A 177 5.29 -14.02 -6.61
C SER A 177 6.48 -13.33 -7.25
N HIS A 178 6.30 -12.13 -7.84
CA HIS A 178 7.42 -11.33 -8.35
C HIS A 178 8.28 -10.70 -7.25
N GLY A 179 7.77 -10.60 -6.02
CA GLY A 179 8.53 -10.06 -4.88
C GLY A 179 8.81 -8.56 -5.01
N TYR A 180 8.02 -7.84 -5.80
CA TYR A 180 8.31 -6.47 -6.21
C TYR A 180 7.05 -5.61 -6.36
N GLY A 181 7.11 -4.39 -5.84
CA GLY A 181 6.13 -3.32 -6.06
C GLY A 181 6.85 -2.00 -6.28
N ARG A 182 6.47 -1.27 -7.33
CA ARG A 182 6.93 0.10 -7.55
C ARG A 182 6.07 1.05 -6.74
N ASP A 183 6.74 1.91 -5.98
CA ASP A 183 6.13 2.94 -5.15
C ASP A 183 6.55 4.31 -5.68
N ASP A 184 5.64 5.01 -6.35
CA ASP A 184 5.89 6.31 -6.98
C ASP A 184 5.12 7.40 -6.25
N HIS A 185 5.86 8.33 -5.65
CA HIS A 185 5.31 9.50 -4.98
C HIS A 185 5.53 10.74 -5.83
N SER A 186 4.48 11.10 -6.57
CA SER A 186 4.43 12.34 -7.32
C SER A 186 3.92 13.51 -6.47
N ILE A 187 4.53 14.68 -6.66
CA ILE A 187 4.16 15.93 -6.01
C ILE A 187 4.05 16.99 -7.11
N LYS A 188 2.93 17.71 -7.13
CA LYS A 188 2.79 18.87 -8.03
C LYS A 188 3.76 19.98 -7.61
N PRO A 189 4.06 20.95 -8.49
CA PRO A 189 4.89 22.09 -8.12
C PRO A 189 4.48 22.68 -6.76
N PRO A 190 5.40 22.87 -5.80
CA PRO A 190 5.08 23.29 -4.44
C PRO A 190 4.18 24.51 -4.32
N GLN A 191 4.38 25.51 -5.20
CA GLN A 191 3.61 26.76 -5.25
C GLN A 191 2.13 26.54 -5.61
N LEU A 192 1.82 25.43 -6.30
CA LEU A 192 0.45 25.03 -6.65
C LEU A 192 -0.21 24.26 -5.50
N VAL A 193 0.56 23.40 -4.82
CA VAL A 193 0.09 22.61 -3.68
C VAL A 193 -0.18 23.49 -2.46
N ALA A 194 0.60 24.57 -2.27
CA ALA A 194 0.52 25.47 -1.13
C ALA A 194 -0.48 26.62 -1.30
N ARG A 195 -1.21 26.95 -0.22
CA ARG A 195 -2.03 28.18 -0.16
C ARG A 195 -1.18 29.41 0.04
N TYR A 196 -1.69 30.54 -0.45
CA TYR A 196 -1.14 31.86 -0.15
C TYR A 196 -2.04 32.67 0.78
N PRO A 197 -1.47 33.45 1.72
CA PRO A 197 -0.05 33.51 2.09
C PRO A 197 0.47 32.15 2.60
N TYR A 198 1.75 31.86 2.33
CA TYR A 198 2.35 30.63 2.84
C TYR A 198 2.38 30.66 4.37
N VAL A 199 1.93 29.57 4.98
CA VAL A 199 1.94 29.35 6.42
C VAL A 199 2.50 27.98 6.71
N GLU A 200 3.12 27.82 7.88
CA GLU A 200 3.65 26.53 8.29
C GLU A 200 2.52 25.53 8.55
N GLY A 201 2.79 24.27 8.25
CA GLY A 201 1.88 23.18 8.56
C GLY A 201 2.22 21.90 7.82
N SER A 202 1.54 20.83 8.19
CA SER A 202 1.82 19.50 7.65
C SER A 202 0.55 18.70 7.44
N ASN A 203 0.62 17.75 6.53
CA ASN A 203 -0.34 16.68 6.40
C ASN A 203 0.41 15.35 6.37
N VAL A 204 -0.18 14.36 7.03
CA VAL A 204 0.41 13.04 7.21
C VAL A 204 -0.54 12.02 6.60
N ALA A 205 0.00 11.24 5.66
CA ALA A 205 -0.64 10.08 5.08
C ALA A 205 -0.07 8.80 5.71
N GLU A 206 -0.97 7.90 6.07
CA GLU A 206 -0.69 6.53 6.44
C GLU A 206 -0.65 5.69 5.16
N GLN A 207 0.49 5.06 4.91
CA GLN A 207 0.66 4.16 3.78
C GLN A 207 0.80 2.73 4.27
N TRP A 208 -0.07 1.87 3.76
CA TRP A 208 -0.09 0.44 3.99
C TRP A 208 0.18 -0.30 2.70
N TYR A 209 1.10 -1.26 2.77
CA TYR A 209 1.19 -2.30 1.75
C TYR A 209 0.38 -3.50 2.25
N GLN A 210 -0.51 -3.99 1.41
CA GLN A 210 -1.48 -5.02 1.78
C GLN A 210 -1.46 -6.17 0.79
N PHE A 211 -1.89 -7.33 1.24
CA PHE A 211 -2.05 -8.52 0.41
C PHE A 211 -3.45 -9.11 0.56
N SER A 212 -3.88 -9.88 -0.44
CA SER A 212 -5.18 -10.53 -0.45
C SER A 212 -5.14 -11.82 -1.26
N PRO A 213 -5.38 -13.00 -0.66
CA PRO A 213 -5.48 -14.26 -1.40
C PRO A 213 -6.76 -14.40 -2.24
N ASP A 214 -7.81 -13.63 -1.95
CA ASP A 214 -9.11 -13.66 -2.64
C ASP A 214 -9.39 -12.42 -3.51
N GLY A 215 -8.52 -11.40 -3.43
CA GLY A 215 -8.70 -10.10 -4.08
C GLY A 215 -9.77 -9.21 -3.44
N GLN A 216 -10.39 -9.63 -2.33
CA GLN A 216 -11.50 -8.95 -1.67
C GLN A 216 -11.14 -8.51 -0.25
N THR A 217 -10.57 -9.42 0.53
CA THR A 217 -10.19 -9.21 1.93
C THR A 217 -8.71 -8.87 1.99
N TRP A 218 -8.41 -7.65 2.42
CA TRP A 218 -7.04 -7.13 2.41
C TRP A 218 -6.44 -7.11 3.81
N THR A 219 -5.25 -7.67 3.94
CA THR A 219 -4.49 -7.74 5.18
C THR A 219 -3.17 -7.00 5.03
N ASN A 220 -2.69 -6.34 6.08
CA ASN A 220 -1.41 -5.64 6.05
C ASN A 220 -0.25 -6.61 5.91
N ILE A 221 0.70 -6.29 5.04
CA ILE A 221 1.98 -6.98 4.94
C ILE A 221 2.80 -6.60 6.19
N PRO A 222 3.24 -7.57 7.01
CA PRO A 222 4.00 -7.28 8.23
C PRO A 222 5.26 -6.45 7.93
N GLY A 223 5.48 -5.37 8.67
CA GLY A 223 6.64 -4.49 8.49
C GLY A 223 6.56 -3.56 7.28
N ALA A 224 5.47 -3.56 6.50
CA ALA A 224 5.33 -2.72 5.31
C ALA A 224 4.33 -1.57 5.55
N ALA A 225 4.65 -0.72 6.52
CA ALA A 225 3.85 0.44 6.90
C ALA A 225 4.72 1.69 7.03
N TYR A 226 4.27 2.80 6.46
CA TYR A 226 5.04 4.04 6.37
C TYR A 226 4.15 5.25 6.63
N LEU A 227 4.75 6.32 7.13
CA LEU A 227 4.15 7.65 7.19
C LEU A 227 4.75 8.52 6.12
N ILE A 228 3.88 9.15 5.34
CA ILE A 228 4.24 10.15 4.34
C ILE A 228 3.87 11.52 4.91
N HIS A 229 4.89 12.33 5.16
CA HIS A 229 4.75 13.70 5.60
C HIS A 229 4.92 14.62 4.40
N LYS A 230 3.97 15.56 4.27
CA LYS A 230 4.04 16.68 3.36
C LYS A 230 3.95 17.93 4.21
N GLU A 231 4.96 18.80 4.16
CA GLU A 231 5.09 19.92 5.09
C GLU A 231 5.42 21.20 4.32
N ILE A 232 4.81 22.31 4.73
CA ILE A 232 5.29 23.66 4.37
C ILE A 232 5.95 24.22 5.62
N ARG A 233 7.21 24.65 5.49
CA ARG A 233 7.99 25.16 6.62
C ARG A 233 9.01 26.20 6.17
N ARG A 234 9.58 26.94 7.13
CA ARG A 234 10.77 27.74 6.87
C ARG A 234 12.04 26.89 7.01
N SER A 235 12.91 26.94 6.00
CA SER A 235 14.25 26.36 6.02
C SER A 235 15.24 27.46 5.66
N LYS A 236 16.13 27.82 6.59
CA LYS A 236 17.12 28.91 6.41
C LYS A 236 16.50 30.24 5.92
N GLY A 237 15.33 30.60 6.46
CA GLY A 237 14.63 31.83 6.12
C GLY A 237 13.77 31.78 4.84
N THR A 238 13.88 30.74 4.02
CA THR A 238 13.03 30.57 2.82
C THR A 238 11.89 29.59 3.07
N TRP A 239 10.82 29.73 2.31
CA TRP A 239 9.73 28.75 2.32
C TRP A 239 10.15 27.52 1.52
N VAL A 240 9.91 26.34 2.09
CA VAL A 240 10.13 25.07 1.42
C VAL A 240 8.92 24.16 1.57
N PHE A 241 8.69 23.34 0.57
CA PHE A 241 7.86 22.16 0.70
C PHE A 241 8.77 20.97 1.01
N ARG A 242 8.50 20.26 2.10
CA ARG A 242 9.23 19.05 2.48
C ARG A 242 8.36 17.83 2.24
N PHE A 243 8.89 16.88 1.48
CA PHE A 243 8.40 15.52 1.41
C PHE A 243 9.25 14.64 2.31
N ARG A 244 8.63 13.84 3.17
CA ARG A 244 9.34 12.86 3.97
C ARG A 244 8.55 11.56 4.05
N LYS A 245 9.22 10.44 3.86
CA LYS A 245 8.67 9.10 4.05
C LYS A 245 9.45 8.39 5.14
N THR A 246 8.75 7.88 6.15
CA THR A 246 9.36 7.24 7.33
C THR A 246 8.65 5.93 7.67
N ASN A 247 9.32 5.02 8.35
CA ASN A 247 8.65 3.84 8.90
C ASN A 247 7.59 4.26 9.94
N TRP A 248 6.46 3.54 9.98
CA TRP A 248 5.44 3.75 10.99
C TRP A 248 5.65 2.79 12.18
N ALA A 249 6.34 3.26 13.22
CA ALA A 249 6.88 2.46 14.34
C ALA A 249 5.99 1.33 14.92
N PRO A 250 4.67 1.50 15.20
CA PRO A 250 3.83 0.39 15.69
C PRO A 250 3.62 -0.75 14.67
N HIS A 251 3.95 -0.54 13.41
CA HIS A 251 3.65 -1.46 12.30
C HIS A 251 4.88 -1.79 11.44
N ASN A 252 5.93 -0.99 11.53
CA ASN A 252 7.20 -1.18 10.86
C ASN A 252 8.36 -0.67 11.74
N THR A 253 9.14 -1.61 12.25
CA THR A 253 10.28 -1.34 13.15
C THR A 253 11.62 -1.30 12.44
N LEU A 254 11.68 -1.55 11.12
CA LEU A 254 12.93 -1.81 10.40
C LEU A 254 13.77 -0.56 10.08
N GLY A 255 13.36 0.62 10.56
CA GLY A 255 14.11 1.88 10.40
C GLY A 255 14.25 2.29 8.94
N TYR A 256 13.43 3.22 8.48
CA TYR A 256 13.52 3.77 7.13
C TYR A 256 13.17 5.26 7.16
N GLU A 257 14.01 6.09 6.55
CA GLU A 257 13.72 7.49 6.35
C GLU A 257 14.23 7.95 4.98
N PHE A 258 13.35 8.64 4.26
CA PHE A 258 13.68 9.44 3.10
C PHE A 258 13.11 10.85 3.29
N ALA A 259 13.87 11.88 2.95
CA ALA A 259 13.39 13.25 2.98
C ALA A 259 13.97 14.07 1.82
N ALA A 260 13.14 14.93 1.25
CA ALA A 260 13.50 15.92 0.25
C ALA A 260 12.85 17.27 0.59
N GLU A 261 13.59 18.37 0.40
CA GLU A 261 13.07 19.73 0.51
C GLU A 261 13.13 20.42 -0.86
N TYR A 262 12.06 21.12 -1.19
CA TYR A 262 11.92 21.87 -2.43
C TYR A 262 11.71 23.35 -2.12
N PRO A 263 12.52 24.25 -2.68
CA PRO A 263 12.32 25.67 -2.51
C PRO A 263 10.96 26.06 -3.08
N MET A 264 10.18 26.81 -2.30
CA MET A 264 8.99 27.46 -2.80
C MET A 264 9.41 28.76 -3.46
N GLY A 265 9.14 28.87 -4.77
CA GLY A 265 9.30 30.13 -5.48
C GLY A 265 8.30 31.19 -5.03
N PRO A 266 8.32 32.37 -5.69
CA PRO A 266 7.32 33.40 -5.43
C PRO A 266 5.89 32.86 -5.64
N PRO A 267 4.88 33.52 -5.04
CA PRO A 267 3.47 33.34 -5.38
C PRO A 267 3.23 33.24 -6.89
N LEU A 268 2.34 32.34 -7.32
CA LEU A 268 1.88 32.35 -8.72
C LEU A 268 1.13 33.67 -8.99
N ALA A 269 1.24 34.19 -10.22
CA ALA A 269 0.71 35.51 -10.59
C ALA A 269 -0.81 35.66 -10.31
N TYR A 270 -1.57 34.58 -10.41
CA TYR A 270 -3.02 34.57 -10.16
C TYR A 270 -3.43 33.64 -9.00
N GLN A 271 -2.64 33.58 -7.92
CA GLN A 271 -3.03 32.81 -6.73
C GLN A 271 -4.41 33.21 -6.18
N PRO A 272 -5.20 32.28 -5.62
CA PRO A 272 -6.48 32.59 -5.01
C PRO A 272 -6.27 33.64 -3.93
N LYS A 273 -7.25 34.52 -3.75
CA LYS A 273 -7.20 35.51 -2.68
C LYS A 273 -7.05 34.78 -1.33
N PRO A 274 -6.45 35.41 -0.30
CA PRO A 274 -6.35 34.82 1.03
C PRO A 274 -7.70 34.24 1.48
N GLY A 275 -7.72 32.97 1.90
CA GLY A 275 -8.93 32.25 2.29
C GLY A 275 -9.65 31.49 1.17
N GLN A 276 -9.26 31.67 -0.10
CA GLN A 276 -9.74 30.87 -1.23
C GLN A 276 -8.78 29.70 -1.50
N GLN A 277 -9.31 28.63 -2.10
CA GLN A 277 -8.54 27.43 -2.44
C GLN A 277 -8.49 27.26 -3.95
N TRP A 278 -7.38 26.73 -4.47
CA TRP A 278 -7.45 26.06 -5.77
C TRP A 278 -8.32 24.84 -5.63
N MET A 279 -9.35 24.71 -6.47
CA MET A 279 -10.21 23.52 -6.53
C MET A 279 -9.82 22.67 -7.74
N ARG A 280 -9.67 21.36 -7.53
CA ARG A 280 -9.24 20.40 -8.57
C ARG A 280 -10.23 20.39 -9.76
N THR A 281 -11.49 20.72 -9.50
CA THR A 281 -12.63 20.69 -10.43
C THR A 281 -13.05 22.04 -11.02
N ASN A 282 -12.35 23.14 -10.75
CA ASN A 282 -12.78 24.46 -11.25
C ASN A 282 -11.69 25.20 -12.04
N GLY A 283 -10.60 24.51 -12.41
CA GLY A 283 -9.50 25.07 -13.19
C GLY A 283 -9.93 25.44 -14.61
N THR A 284 -10.55 26.62 -14.80
CA THR A 284 -10.98 27.13 -16.11
C THR A 284 -9.78 27.46 -17.01
N GLU A 285 -10.00 27.59 -18.32
CA GLU A 285 -8.93 27.91 -19.30
C GLU A 285 -8.10 29.16 -18.96
N LYS A 286 -8.68 30.10 -18.19
CA LYS A 286 -8.00 31.32 -17.73
C LYS A 286 -6.92 31.07 -16.68
N GLN A 287 -7.01 29.98 -15.94
CA GLN A 287 -6.07 29.63 -14.87
C GLN A 287 -4.97 28.68 -15.37
N ILE A 288 -5.15 28.13 -16.58
CA ILE A 288 -4.22 27.17 -17.20
C ILE A 288 -2.79 27.72 -17.37
N PRO A 289 -2.55 28.97 -17.79
CA PRO A 289 -1.18 29.49 -17.94
C PRO A 289 -0.32 29.40 -16.67
N ASP A 290 -0.93 29.28 -15.48
CA ASP A 290 -0.24 29.18 -14.19
C ASP A 290 0.02 27.74 -13.72
N TYR A 291 -0.66 26.75 -14.29
CA TYR A 291 -0.55 25.34 -13.89
C TYR A 291 0.27 24.53 -14.88
N GLY A 292 0.14 24.85 -16.17
CA GLY A 292 0.90 24.23 -17.25
C GLY A 292 0.19 24.35 -18.59
N ARG A 293 0.64 23.60 -19.60
CA ARG A 293 0.18 23.81 -20.97
C ARG A 293 -1.05 22.97 -21.30
N LEU A 294 -2.11 23.61 -21.82
CA LEU A 294 -3.22 22.89 -22.43
C LEU A 294 -2.74 22.23 -23.72
N ILE A 295 -2.81 20.91 -23.79
CA ILE A 295 -2.70 20.19 -25.06
C ILE A 295 -4.08 19.62 -25.38
N SER A 296 -4.85 20.35 -26.19
CA SER A 296 -5.96 19.74 -26.91
C SER A 296 -5.40 19.03 -28.14
N ARG A 297 -5.71 17.74 -28.31
CA ARG A 297 -5.84 17.16 -29.64
C ARG A 297 -7.28 16.71 -29.81
N LYS A 298 -7.85 17.06 -30.96
CA LYS A 298 -9.07 16.44 -31.46
C LYS A 298 -8.91 14.92 -31.50
#